data_AF-A0A2P8WD90-F1
#
_entry.id   AF-A0A2P8WD90-F1
#
_cell.length_a   1.000
_cell.length_b   1.000
_cell.length_c   1.000
_cell.angle_alpha   90.00
_cell.angle_beta   90.00
_cell.angle_gamma   90.00
#
_symmetry.space_group_name_H-M   'P 1'
#
loop_
_entity.id
_entity.type
_entity.pdbx_description
1 polymer ?
#
loop_
_entity_poly.entity_id
_entity_poly.type
_entity_poly.pdbx_seq_one_letter_code
_entity_poly.pdbx_strand_id
1 'polypeptide(L)'
;MVATSTSHQPIADYLGEEADRLLAHSPKVPKSSLHLPGPDWVDRIFAQSDRNPQVLRSLQQLYGHGRLANTGYLSILPVDQGIEHSGAASFAPNPMYFDPQNIVELAIAGGCNAVATTLGVLGMVSRKYAHKIPFIVKLNHNENLSYPSNYDQIMFGSVEQAWNLGAVAVGATIYFGSPESGRQIQEVRKAFERAHELGMATILW
;
A
#
# COMPACT_ATOMS: atom_id res chain seq x y z
N MET A 1 -24.71 2.33 30.42
CA MET A 1 -23.43 1.70 30.82
C MET A 1 -22.39 2.80 30.90
N VAL A 2 -21.89 3.06 32.10
CA VAL A 2 -20.84 4.05 32.36
C VAL A 2 -19.55 3.48 31.79
N ALA A 3 -18.90 4.19 30.87
CA ALA A 3 -17.55 3.85 30.43
C ALA A 3 -16.64 3.91 31.66
N THR A 4 -16.26 2.73 32.18
CA THR A 4 -15.25 2.58 33.21
C THR A 4 -13.99 3.27 32.74
N SER A 5 -13.52 4.27 33.48
CA SER A 5 -12.24 4.92 33.21
C SER A 5 -11.15 3.85 33.27
N THR A 6 -10.59 3.49 32.13
CA THR A 6 -9.36 2.71 32.09
C THR A 6 -8.30 3.53 32.80
N SER A 7 -7.87 3.06 33.97
CA SER A 7 -6.66 3.57 34.61
C SER A 7 -5.53 3.46 33.59
N HIS A 8 -5.09 4.60 33.04
CA HIS A 8 -3.98 4.61 32.10
C HIS A 8 -2.73 4.16 32.87
N GLN A 9 -2.33 2.90 32.68
CA GLN A 9 -1.00 2.46 33.06
C GLN A 9 0.01 3.37 32.35
N PRO A 10 0.98 3.96 33.07
CA PRO A 10 2.07 4.71 32.47
C PRO A 10 2.71 3.90 31.33
N ILE A 11 2.99 4.54 30.19
CA ILE A 11 3.61 3.87 29.03
C ILE A 11 4.90 3.12 29.42
N ALA A 12 5.61 3.61 30.44
CA ALA A 12 6.79 2.97 31.00
C ALA A 12 6.53 1.54 31.49
N ASP A 13 5.36 1.24 32.06
CA ASP A 13 5.01 -0.09 32.57
C ASP A 13 4.91 -1.12 31.44
N TYR A 14 4.43 -0.71 30.25
CA TYR A 14 4.38 -1.55 29.06
C TYR A 14 5.76 -1.78 28.44
N LEU A 15 6.66 -0.81 28.58
CA LEU A 15 8.01 -0.86 28.01
C LEU A 15 9.02 -1.57 28.93
N GLY A 16 8.70 -1.72 30.21
CA GLY A 16 9.53 -2.44 31.18
C GLY A 16 10.96 -1.92 31.22
N GLU A 17 11.94 -2.82 31.11
CA GLU A 17 13.37 -2.50 31.17
C GLU A 17 13.84 -1.59 30.02
N GLU A 18 13.08 -1.46 28.93
CA GLU A 18 13.42 -0.59 27.80
C GLU A 18 12.92 0.85 27.97
N ALA A 19 12.10 1.13 29.00
CA ALA A 19 11.43 2.41 29.17
C ALA A 19 12.40 3.59 29.14
N ASP A 20 13.48 3.53 29.94
CA ASP A 20 14.48 4.61 30.00
C ASP A 20 15.14 4.84 28.63
N ARG A 21 15.51 3.76 27.94
CA ARG A 21 16.19 3.83 26.63
C ARG A 21 15.28 4.42 25.55
N LEU A 22 14.02 4.00 25.50
CA LEU A 22 13.08 4.40 24.45
C LEU A 22 12.49 5.79 24.69
N LEU A 23 12.15 6.12 25.94
CA LEU A 23 11.50 7.38 26.28
C LEU A 23 12.49 8.54 26.42
N ALA A 24 13.74 8.28 26.83
CA ALA A 24 14.80 9.29 26.87
C ALA A 24 15.54 9.45 25.52
N HIS A 25 15.17 8.67 24.49
CA HIS A 25 15.81 8.77 23.19
C HIS A 25 15.59 10.16 22.57
N SER A 26 16.69 10.87 22.32
CA SER A 26 16.69 12.09 21.52
C SER A 26 17.19 11.78 20.11
N PRO A 27 16.37 12.01 19.06
CA PRO A 27 16.79 11.83 17.68
C PRO A 27 18.00 12.71 17.34
N LYS A 28 18.95 12.18 16.56
CA LYS A 28 20.11 12.94 16.07
C LYS A 28 19.73 13.95 14.98
N VAL A 29 18.66 13.67 14.24
CA VAL A 29 18.16 14.53 13.15
C VAL A 29 17.01 15.37 13.70
N PRO A 30 17.11 16.72 13.64
CA PRO A 30 16.08 17.58 14.20
C PRO A 30 14.78 17.48 13.40
N LYS A 31 13.64 17.56 14.11
CA LYS A 31 12.30 17.53 13.51
C LYS A 31 12.11 18.60 12.42
N SER A 32 12.77 19.75 12.56
CA SER A 32 12.70 20.87 11.61
C SER A 32 13.38 20.59 10.26
N SER A 33 14.26 19.58 10.15
CA SER A 33 14.87 19.19 8.88
C SER A 33 14.06 18.15 8.10
N LEU A 34 12.86 17.82 8.58
CA LEU A 34 12.01 16.79 7.99
C LEU A 34 10.72 17.39 7.44
N HIS A 35 10.28 16.88 6.29
CA HIS A 35 8.91 17.06 5.83
C HIS A 35 8.01 16.07 6.56
N LEU A 36 7.26 16.55 7.54
CA LEU A 36 6.42 15.68 8.36
C LEU A 36 5.00 15.58 7.81
N PRO A 37 4.35 14.42 7.97
CA PRO A 37 2.93 14.24 7.67
C PRO A 37 2.06 15.33 8.31
N GLY A 38 1.08 15.80 7.55
CA GLY A 38 0.09 16.76 8.01
C GLY A 38 -1.14 16.79 7.09
N PRO A 39 -2.20 17.51 7.47
CA PRO A 39 -3.41 17.65 6.65
C PRO A 39 -3.16 18.32 5.29
N ASP A 40 -2.06 19.05 5.17
CA ASP A 40 -1.62 19.75 3.97
C ASP A 40 -0.64 18.93 3.11
N TRP A 41 -0.46 17.63 3.39
CA TRP A 41 0.63 16.84 2.81
C TRP A 41 0.65 16.84 1.28
N VAL A 42 -0.50 16.72 0.63
CA VAL A 42 -0.58 16.72 -0.85
C VAL A 42 -0.16 18.06 -1.43
N ASP A 43 -0.66 19.16 -0.86
CA ASP A 43 -0.37 20.51 -1.35
C ASP A 43 1.07 20.92 -1.05
N ARG A 44 1.55 20.65 0.17
CA ARG A 44 2.89 21.07 0.61
C ARG A 44 4.01 20.22 0.01
N ILE A 45 3.76 18.94 -0.29
CA ILE A 45 4.81 18.01 -0.75
C ILE A 45 4.70 17.70 -2.24
N PHE A 46 3.52 17.32 -2.72
CA PHE A 46 3.38 16.81 -4.08
C PHE A 46 3.04 17.90 -5.10
N ALA A 47 2.39 19.00 -4.73
CA ALA A 47 1.99 20.03 -5.70
C ALA A 47 3.17 20.73 -6.41
N GLN A 48 4.35 20.73 -5.80
CA GLN A 48 5.59 21.29 -6.38
C GLN A 48 6.38 20.29 -7.24
N SER A 49 5.91 19.04 -7.34
CA SER A 49 6.59 17.99 -8.11
C SER A 49 6.18 18.00 -9.59
N ASP A 50 6.72 17.06 -10.37
CA ASP A 50 6.34 16.81 -11.77
C ASP A 50 5.01 16.04 -11.91
N ARG A 51 4.33 15.73 -10.79
CA ARG A 51 3.04 15.02 -10.82
C ARG A 51 1.95 15.91 -11.39
N ASN A 52 1.36 15.45 -12.49
CA ASN A 52 0.26 16.17 -13.11
C ASN A 52 -0.97 16.24 -12.18
N PRO A 53 -1.93 17.14 -12.46
CA PRO A 53 -3.10 17.32 -11.60
C PRO A 53 -3.95 16.06 -11.38
N GLN A 54 -3.98 15.12 -12.33
CA GLN A 54 -4.72 13.87 -12.14
C GLN A 54 -4.04 12.96 -11.13
N VAL A 55 -2.70 12.89 -11.14
CA VAL A 55 -1.94 12.18 -10.10
C VAL A 55 -2.16 12.82 -8.73
N LEU A 56 -2.20 14.15 -8.63
CA LEU A 56 -2.52 14.84 -7.37
C LEU A 56 -3.92 14.49 -6.86
N ARG A 57 -4.92 14.36 -7.74
CA ARG A 57 -6.27 13.88 -7.37
C ARG A 57 -6.26 12.45 -6.86
N SER A 58 -5.47 11.57 -7.45
CA SER A 58 -5.31 10.18 -6.98
C SER A 58 -4.61 10.12 -5.63
N LEU A 59 -3.56 10.90 -5.42
CA LEU A 59 -2.90 11.05 -4.12
C LEU A 59 -3.87 11.60 -3.07
N GLN A 60 -4.67 12.62 -3.41
CA GLN A 60 -5.67 13.17 -2.48
C GLN A 60 -6.74 12.14 -2.12
N GLN A 61 -7.15 11.27 -3.04
CA GLN A 61 -8.05 10.16 -2.72
C GLN A 61 -7.43 9.16 -1.74
N LEU A 62 -6.15 8.83 -1.90
CA LEU A 62 -5.43 7.97 -0.96
C LEU A 62 -5.30 8.62 0.42
N TYR A 63 -4.77 9.84 0.48
CA TYR A 63 -4.54 10.55 1.75
C TYR A 63 -5.83 11.04 2.42
N GLY A 64 -6.93 11.16 1.67
CA GLY A 64 -8.23 11.65 2.15
C GLY A 64 -9.23 10.56 2.54
N HIS A 65 -8.87 9.27 2.46
CA HIS A 65 -9.76 8.15 2.78
C HIS A 65 -9.37 7.44 4.09
N GLY A 66 -10.33 6.74 4.71
CA GLY A 66 -10.09 5.89 5.87
C GLY A 66 -9.87 6.66 7.19
N ARG A 67 -9.45 5.93 8.23
CA ARG A 67 -9.27 6.46 9.59
C ARG A 67 -8.17 7.52 9.66
N LEU A 68 -7.16 7.42 8.79
CA LEU A 68 -6.04 8.36 8.73
C LEU A 68 -6.24 9.48 7.69
N ALA A 69 -7.47 9.65 7.19
CA ALA A 69 -7.80 10.70 6.23
C ALA A 69 -7.30 12.08 6.72
N ASN A 70 -6.61 12.79 5.83
CA ASN A 70 -6.08 14.14 6.06
C ASN A 70 -5.16 14.26 7.29
N THR A 71 -4.49 13.19 7.68
CA THR A 71 -3.42 13.25 8.70
C THR A 71 -2.03 13.35 8.08
N GLY A 72 -1.93 13.12 6.76
CA GLY A 72 -0.67 12.93 6.04
C GLY A 72 -0.06 11.54 6.18
N TYR A 73 -0.66 10.65 6.99
CA TYR A 73 -0.28 9.25 7.09
C TYR A 73 -1.15 8.37 6.18
N LEU A 74 -0.61 7.23 5.75
CA LEU A 74 -1.32 6.20 4.99
C LEU A 74 -1.30 4.87 5.74
N SER A 75 -2.46 4.22 5.82
CA SER A 75 -2.64 2.83 6.21
C SER A 75 -3.20 2.07 5.02
N ILE A 76 -2.38 1.21 4.42
CA ILE A 76 -2.75 0.39 3.27
C ILE A 76 -2.86 -1.05 3.76
N LEU A 77 -3.88 -1.81 3.33
CA LEU A 77 -3.93 -3.25 3.54
C LEU A 77 -3.33 -3.98 2.33
N PRO A 78 -2.08 -4.49 2.40
CA PRO A 78 -1.47 -5.28 1.34
C PRO A 78 -1.85 -6.76 1.45
N VAL A 79 -2.47 -7.33 0.42
CA VAL A 79 -2.78 -8.77 0.35
C VAL A 79 -2.55 -9.31 -1.07
N ASP A 80 -1.31 -9.29 -1.53
CA ASP A 80 -0.85 -9.91 -2.79
C ASP A 80 -0.16 -11.27 -2.60
N GLN A 81 0.11 -11.64 -1.35
CA GLN A 81 0.74 -12.89 -0.92
C GLN A 81 0.18 -14.17 -1.54
N GLY A 82 -1.09 -14.18 -1.96
CA GLY A 82 -1.68 -15.33 -2.65
C GLY A 82 -0.94 -15.73 -3.93
N ILE A 83 -0.27 -14.78 -4.60
CA ILE A 83 0.63 -15.07 -5.73
C ILE A 83 2.08 -15.22 -5.23
N GLU A 84 2.57 -14.33 -4.36
CA GLU A 84 3.98 -14.34 -3.90
C GLU A 84 4.37 -15.62 -3.14
N HIS A 85 3.43 -16.19 -2.38
CA HIS A 85 3.65 -17.32 -1.47
C HIS A 85 2.71 -18.51 -1.71
N SER A 86 1.89 -18.47 -2.77
CA SER A 86 0.75 -19.35 -3.03
C SER A 86 -0.48 -19.09 -2.14
N GLY A 87 -1.66 -19.37 -2.69
CA GLY A 87 -2.93 -19.26 -1.96
C GLY A 87 -3.05 -20.25 -0.81
N ALA A 88 -2.46 -21.45 -0.93
CA ALA A 88 -2.46 -22.44 0.13
C ALA A 88 -1.70 -21.94 1.37
N ALA A 89 -0.48 -21.44 1.21
CA ALA A 89 0.29 -20.91 2.33
C ALA A 89 -0.37 -19.65 2.94
N SER A 90 -0.96 -18.80 2.10
CA SER A 90 -1.49 -17.51 2.52
C SER A 90 -2.88 -17.59 3.17
N PHE A 91 -3.75 -18.46 2.68
CA PHE A 91 -5.18 -18.44 3.02
C PHE A 91 -5.68 -19.73 3.67
N ALA A 92 -4.90 -20.82 3.70
CA ALA A 92 -5.30 -22.02 4.45
C ALA A 92 -5.53 -21.76 5.96
N PRO A 93 -4.77 -20.90 6.65
CA PRO A 93 -5.04 -20.59 8.06
C PRO A 93 -6.39 -19.92 8.30
N ASN A 94 -6.90 -19.17 7.31
CA ASN A 94 -8.24 -18.62 7.35
C ASN A 94 -8.89 -18.65 5.95
N PRO A 95 -9.59 -19.75 5.61
CA PRO A 95 -10.07 -20.02 4.26
C PRO A 95 -11.06 -18.99 3.69
N MET A 96 -11.68 -18.14 4.52
CA MET A 96 -12.58 -17.09 4.02
C MET A 96 -11.87 -16.12 3.07
N TYR A 97 -10.56 -15.92 3.22
CA TYR A 97 -9.78 -15.00 2.37
C TYR A 97 -9.40 -15.58 1.00
N PHE A 98 -9.80 -16.81 0.69
CA PHE A 98 -9.84 -17.25 -0.72
C PHE A 98 -10.88 -16.48 -1.53
N ASP A 99 -11.92 -15.91 -0.89
CA ASP A 99 -12.84 -14.99 -1.55
C ASP A 99 -12.23 -13.57 -1.58
N PRO A 100 -11.96 -13.00 -2.78
CA PRO A 100 -11.47 -11.64 -2.95
C PRO A 100 -12.27 -10.57 -2.20
N GLN A 101 -13.58 -10.77 -2.03
CA GLN A 101 -14.45 -9.80 -1.36
C GLN A 101 -14.04 -9.58 0.09
N ASN A 102 -13.65 -10.64 0.80
CA ASN A 102 -13.30 -10.55 2.22
C ASN A 102 -12.03 -9.72 2.47
N ILE A 103 -11.11 -9.67 1.49
CA ILE A 103 -9.92 -8.82 1.54
C ILE A 103 -10.32 -7.33 1.54
N VAL A 104 -11.22 -6.94 0.64
CA VAL A 104 -11.67 -5.55 0.52
C VAL A 104 -12.54 -5.15 1.71
N GLU A 105 -13.40 -6.05 2.18
CA GLU A 105 -14.22 -5.82 3.37
C GLU A 105 -13.38 -5.66 4.63
N LEU A 106 -12.29 -6.43 4.75
CA LEU A 106 -11.32 -6.25 5.84
C LEU A 106 -10.65 -4.86 5.77
N ALA A 107 -10.25 -4.38 4.59
CA ALA A 107 -9.63 -3.06 4.44
C ALA A 107 -10.60 -1.94 4.88
N ILE A 108 -11.87 -2.05 4.48
CA ILE A 108 -12.92 -1.09 4.84
C ILE A 108 -13.19 -1.13 6.36
N ALA A 109 -13.38 -2.33 6.93
CA ALA A 109 -13.61 -2.50 8.37
C ALA A 109 -12.41 -2.03 9.20
N GLY A 110 -11.20 -2.26 8.68
CA GLY A 110 -9.93 -1.78 9.23
C GLY A 110 -9.77 -0.27 9.17
N GLY A 111 -10.61 0.45 8.42
CA GLY A 111 -10.48 1.90 8.20
C GLY A 111 -9.22 2.27 7.44
N CYS A 112 -8.74 1.39 6.54
CA CYS A 112 -7.57 1.65 5.73
C CYS A 112 -7.83 2.77 4.73
N ASN A 113 -6.78 3.50 4.36
CA ASN A 113 -6.78 4.47 3.27
C ASN A 113 -6.98 3.80 1.91
N ALA A 114 -6.47 2.57 1.75
CA ALA A 114 -6.55 1.83 0.50
C ALA A 114 -6.35 0.32 0.71
N VAL A 115 -6.68 -0.46 -0.31
CA VAL A 115 -6.32 -1.88 -0.43
C VAL A 115 -5.32 -2.05 -1.58
N ALA A 116 -4.24 -2.79 -1.33
CA ALA A 116 -3.24 -3.15 -2.32
C ALA A 116 -3.25 -4.67 -2.55
N THR A 117 -3.55 -5.11 -3.77
CA THR A 117 -3.58 -6.54 -4.10
C THR A 117 -3.48 -6.74 -5.62
N THR A 118 -3.58 -7.99 -6.05
CA THR A 118 -3.36 -8.44 -7.43
C THR A 118 -4.47 -7.93 -8.35
N LEU A 119 -4.15 -7.84 -9.66
CA LEU A 119 -5.13 -7.47 -10.68
C LEU A 119 -6.37 -8.36 -10.65
N GLY A 120 -6.20 -9.67 -10.46
CA GLY A 120 -7.30 -10.64 -10.43
C GLY A 120 -8.25 -10.43 -9.24
N VAL A 121 -7.70 -10.24 -8.04
CA VAL A 121 -8.48 -10.01 -6.81
C VAL A 121 -9.33 -8.74 -6.95
N LEU A 122 -8.73 -7.62 -7.36
CA LEU A 122 -9.48 -6.38 -7.59
C LEU A 122 -10.44 -6.50 -8.77
N GLY A 123 -10.08 -7.25 -9.81
CA GLY A 123 -10.92 -7.51 -10.98
C GLY A 123 -12.26 -8.16 -10.65
N MET A 124 -12.28 -9.04 -9.65
CA MET A 124 -13.52 -9.71 -9.20
C MET A 124 -14.51 -8.79 -8.49
N VAL A 125 -14.04 -7.68 -7.93
CA VAL A 125 -14.84 -6.87 -7.00
C VAL A 125 -14.88 -5.37 -7.34
N SER A 126 -14.19 -4.94 -8.39
CA SER A 126 -14.02 -3.53 -8.78
C SER A 126 -15.33 -2.76 -8.91
N ARG A 127 -16.30 -3.29 -9.67
CA ARG A 127 -17.60 -2.63 -9.87
C ARG A 127 -18.35 -2.40 -8.55
N LYS A 128 -18.11 -3.22 -7.53
CA LYS A 128 -18.79 -3.16 -6.23
C LYS A 128 -18.10 -2.22 -5.23
N TYR A 129 -16.77 -2.04 -5.33
CA TYR A 129 -15.99 -1.36 -4.28
C TYR A 129 -15.01 -0.27 -4.74
N ALA A 130 -14.67 -0.14 -6.04
CA ALA A 130 -13.68 0.87 -6.48
C ALA A 130 -14.09 2.31 -6.16
N HIS A 131 -15.40 2.58 -6.02
CA HIS A 131 -15.95 3.88 -5.62
C HIS A 131 -16.14 4.02 -4.08
N LYS A 132 -15.74 3.01 -3.30
CA LYS A 132 -15.93 2.96 -1.84
C LYS A 132 -14.61 2.98 -1.08
N ILE A 133 -13.55 2.42 -1.65
CA ILE A 133 -12.20 2.43 -1.10
C ILE A 133 -11.19 2.54 -2.24
N PRO A 134 -10.14 3.38 -2.11
CA PRO A 134 -9.06 3.45 -3.07
C PRO A 134 -8.39 2.10 -3.34
N PHE A 135 -8.26 1.78 -4.62
CA PHE A 135 -7.59 0.57 -5.10
C PHE A 135 -6.16 0.86 -5.54
N ILE A 136 -5.24 -0.01 -5.13
CA ILE A 136 -3.84 -0.03 -5.55
C ILE A 136 -3.58 -1.39 -6.19
N VAL A 137 -3.35 -1.43 -7.51
CA VAL A 137 -3.08 -2.69 -8.21
C VAL A 137 -1.58 -2.98 -8.19
N LYS A 138 -1.20 -4.13 -7.63
CA LYS A 138 0.17 -4.67 -7.74
C LYS A 138 0.34 -5.30 -9.13
N LEU A 139 1.26 -4.73 -9.93
CA LEU A 139 1.40 -5.05 -11.36
C LEU A 139 2.30 -6.27 -11.64
N ASN A 140 3.36 -6.42 -10.84
CA ASN A 140 4.28 -7.55 -10.95
C ASN A 140 4.24 -8.42 -9.69
N HIS A 141 4.60 -9.68 -9.85
CA HIS A 141 4.72 -10.63 -8.75
C HIS A 141 5.89 -11.56 -8.99
N ASN A 142 6.28 -12.27 -7.92
CA ASN A 142 7.20 -13.36 -8.07
C ASN A 142 6.59 -14.53 -8.89
N GLU A 143 7.36 -15.07 -9.82
CA GLU A 143 7.03 -16.30 -10.55
C GLU A 143 7.41 -17.55 -9.71
N ASN A 144 6.50 -17.95 -8.81
CA ASN A 144 6.72 -19.06 -7.88
C ASN A 144 5.96 -20.36 -8.27
N LEU A 145 5.41 -20.44 -9.48
CA LEU A 145 4.63 -21.61 -9.94
C LEU A 145 5.45 -22.57 -10.83
N SER A 146 6.75 -22.32 -11.00
CA SER A 146 7.69 -23.19 -11.72
C SER A 146 8.52 -24.08 -10.80
N TYR A 147 9.00 -25.21 -11.33
CA TYR A 147 10.00 -26.08 -10.69
C TYR A 147 11.23 -26.25 -11.60
N PRO A 148 12.45 -25.93 -11.14
CA PRO A 148 12.77 -25.35 -9.83
C PRO A 148 12.22 -23.93 -9.67
N SER A 149 11.95 -23.52 -8.43
CA SER A 149 11.40 -22.20 -8.12
C SER A 149 12.32 -21.08 -8.62
N ASN A 150 11.72 -20.05 -9.20
CA ASN A 150 12.37 -18.80 -9.54
C ASN A 150 11.88 -17.68 -8.60
N TYR A 151 12.65 -16.61 -8.49
CA TYR A 151 12.35 -15.46 -7.63
C TYR A 151 12.25 -14.14 -8.42
N ASP A 152 11.99 -14.25 -9.73
CA ASP A 152 11.97 -13.10 -10.62
C ASP A 152 10.62 -12.37 -10.57
N GLN A 153 10.69 -11.04 -10.46
CA GLN A 153 9.52 -10.17 -10.56
C GLN A 153 9.19 -9.92 -12.03
N ILE A 154 8.03 -10.41 -12.45
CA ILE A 154 7.53 -10.26 -13.82
C ILE A 154 6.17 -9.55 -13.83
N MET A 155 5.84 -8.83 -14.88
CA MET A 155 4.56 -8.13 -14.99
C MET A 155 3.42 -9.13 -15.23
N PHE A 156 2.46 -9.20 -14.30
CA PHE A 156 1.24 -10.02 -14.40
C PHE A 156 0.05 -9.22 -14.96
N GLY A 157 0.13 -7.90 -14.99
CA GLY A 157 -0.93 -7.03 -15.49
C GLY A 157 -0.40 -5.73 -16.09
N SER A 158 -1.23 -5.09 -16.91
CA SER A 158 -0.92 -3.77 -17.47
C SER A 158 -1.51 -2.63 -16.63
N VAL A 159 -0.94 -1.45 -16.82
CA VAL A 159 -1.39 -0.19 -16.22
C VAL A 159 -2.83 0.14 -16.66
N GLU A 160 -3.15 -0.08 -17.93
CA GLU A 160 -4.49 0.13 -18.49
C GLU A 160 -5.53 -0.79 -17.85
N GLN A 161 -5.17 -2.04 -17.58
CA GLN A 161 -6.08 -2.95 -16.88
C GLN A 161 -6.37 -2.42 -15.47
N ALA A 162 -5.34 -1.98 -14.74
CA ALA A 162 -5.53 -1.37 -13.43
C ALA A 162 -6.43 -0.12 -13.48
N TRP A 163 -6.20 0.76 -14.46
CA TRP A 163 -7.00 1.96 -14.67
C TRP A 163 -8.47 1.62 -14.99
N ASN A 164 -8.71 0.63 -15.85
CA ASN A 164 -10.05 0.15 -16.20
C ASN A 164 -10.82 -0.43 -14.99
N LEU A 165 -10.12 -0.90 -13.95
CA LEU A 165 -10.74 -1.33 -12.68
C LEU A 165 -11.13 -0.17 -11.77
N GLY A 166 -10.80 1.08 -12.12
CA GLY A 166 -10.99 2.25 -11.27
C GLY A 166 -9.92 2.39 -10.19
N ALA A 167 -8.73 1.79 -10.38
CA ALA A 167 -7.62 1.98 -9.47
C ALA A 167 -7.12 3.44 -9.51
N VAL A 168 -6.80 3.98 -8.34
CA VAL A 168 -6.18 5.32 -8.22
C VAL A 168 -4.66 5.23 -8.16
N ALA A 169 -4.12 4.03 -7.95
CA ALA A 169 -2.70 3.79 -7.93
C ALA A 169 -2.35 2.41 -8.46
N VAL A 170 -1.09 2.29 -8.86
CA VAL A 170 -0.45 1.01 -9.13
C VAL A 170 0.81 0.90 -8.28
N GLY A 171 1.31 -0.31 -8.12
CA GLY A 171 2.67 -0.45 -7.66
C GLY A 171 3.33 -1.74 -8.12
N ALA A 172 4.63 -1.81 -7.88
CA ALA A 172 5.49 -2.87 -8.38
C ALA A 172 6.65 -3.10 -7.41
N THR A 173 7.27 -4.26 -7.48
CA THR A 173 8.45 -4.63 -6.70
C THR A 173 9.68 -4.65 -7.58
N ILE A 174 10.82 -4.17 -7.06
CA ILE A 174 12.14 -4.40 -7.65
C ILE A 174 13.02 -5.08 -6.60
N TYR A 175 13.59 -6.24 -6.94
CA TYR A 175 14.61 -6.88 -6.12
C TYR A 175 15.99 -6.33 -6.48
N PHE A 176 16.35 -5.19 -5.90
CA PHE A 176 17.65 -4.56 -6.11
C PHE A 176 18.79 -5.52 -5.72
N GLY A 177 19.75 -5.70 -6.63
CA GLY A 177 20.89 -6.59 -6.46
C GLY A 177 20.68 -8.00 -7.03
N SER A 178 19.47 -8.35 -7.49
CA SER A 178 19.28 -9.59 -8.26
C SER A 178 19.88 -9.44 -9.68
N PRO A 179 20.26 -10.55 -10.35
CA PRO A 179 20.73 -10.50 -11.75
C PRO A 179 19.73 -9.81 -12.72
N GLU A 180 18.44 -9.86 -12.39
CA GLU A 180 17.31 -9.41 -13.17
C GLU A 180 16.91 -7.96 -12.85
N SER A 181 17.50 -7.35 -11.82
CA SER A 181 17.11 -6.03 -11.34
C SER A 181 17.20 -4.96 -12.43
N GLY A 182 18.16 -5.08 -13.36
CA GLY A 182 18.30 -4.18 -14.51
C GLY A 182 17.10 -4.22 -15.47
N ARG A 183 16.48 -5.40 -15.67
CA ARG A 183 15.24 -5.58 -16.46
C ARG A 183 14.04 -5.03 -15.68
N GLN A 184 13.92 -5.39 -14.40
CA GLN A 184 12.84 -4.95 -13.51
C GLN A 184 12.77 -3.42 -13.42
N ILE A 185 13.90 -2.73 -13.26
CA ILE A 185 13.99 -1.26 -13.24
C ILE A 185 13.40 -0.66 -14.53
N GLN A 186 13.76 -1.19 -15.69
CA GLN A 186 13.30 -0.65 -16.97
C GLN A 186 11.80 -0.87 -17.18
N GLU A 187 11.29 -2.04 -16.80
CA GLU A 187 9.86 -2.36 -16.90
C GLU A 187 9.03 -1.52 -15.94
N VAL A 188 9.45 -1.41 -14.68
CA VAL A 188 8.75 -0.60 -13.67
C VAL A 188 8.80 0.88 -14.04
N ARG A 189 9.92 1.39 -14.56
CA ARG A 189 10.01 2.77 -15.07
C ARG A 189 8.96 3.03 -16.16
N LYS A 190 8.83 2.13 -17.15
CA LYS A 190 7.83 2.26 -18.22
C LYS A 190 6.40 2.19 -17.68
N ALA A 191 6.13 1.27 -16.75
CA ALA A 191 4.81 1.14 -16.14
C ALA A 191 4.43 2.38 -15.31
N PHE A 192 5.36 2.94 -14.54
CA PHE A 192 5.09 4.11 -13.70
C PHE A 192 4.96 5.39 -14.52
N GLU A 193 5.74 5.53 -15.58
CA GLU A 193 5.56 6.60 -16.58
C GLU A 193 4.14 6.56 -17.15
N ARG A 194 3.69 5.38 -17.60
CA ARG A 194 2.34 5.18 -18.11
C ARG A 194 1.25 5.41 -17.05
N ALA A 195 1.50 5.04 -15.80
CA ALA A 195 0.56 5.26 -14.69
C ALA A 195 0.35 6.76 -14.43
N HIS A 196 1.42 7.56 -14.47
CA HIS A 196 1.31 9.00 -14.34
C HIS A 196 0.56 9.64 -15.52
N GLU A 197 0.78 9.18 -16.75
CA GLU A 197 0.01 9.63 -17.93
C GLU A 197 -1.50 9.41 -17.75
N LEU A 198 -1.88 8.30 -17.12
CA LEU A 198 -3.26 7.95 -16.79
C LEU A 198 -3.76 8.55 -15.46
N GLY A 199 -2.94 9.34 -14.78
CA GLY A 199 -3.32 10.06 -13.56
C GLY A 199 -3.29 9.23 -12.28
N MET A 200 -2.60 8.08 -12.26
CA MET A 200 -2.49 7.22 -11.09
C MET A 200 -1.26 7.52 -10.26
N ALA A 201 -1.36 7.33 -8.94
CA ALA A 201 -0.19 7.32 -8.06
C ALA A 201 0.61 6.02 -8.25
N THR A 202 1.89 6.05 -7.89
CA THR A 202 2.81 4.91 -8.04
C THR A 202 3.49 4.58 -6.71
N ILE A 203 3.58 3.29 -6.38
CA ILE A 203 4.22 2.79 -5.16
C ILE A 203 5.25 1.73 -5.55
N LEU A 204 6.52 1.97 -5.22
CA LEU A 204 7.60 1.01 -5.42
C LEU A 204 7.84 0.24 -4.11
N TRP A 205 7.82 -1.08 -4.20
CA TRP A 205 8.24 -2.01 -3.15
C TRP A 205 9.63 -2.57 -3.43
#